data_AF-A0A926UDV1-F1
#
_entry.id   AF-A0A926UDV1-F1
#
_cell.length_a   1.000
_cell.length_b   1.000
_cell.length_c   1.000
_cell.angle_alpha   90.00
_cell.angle_beta   90.00
_cell.angle_gamma   90.00
#
_symmetry.space_group_name_H-M   'P 1'
#
loop_
_entity.id
_entity.type
_entity.pdbx_description
1 polymer ?
#
loop_
_entity_poly.entity_id
_entity_poly.type
_entity_poly.pdbx_seq_one_letter_code
_entity_poly.pdbx_strand_id
1 'polypeptide(L)'
;MSKQIEPALMKTLAIIAGVTAAGLWVLGGLVPRWLPNAEPSVSQSVPAGQSLALLGDTFSGYSTFRSPSFQKALKGVGVDLRYADEFNQTKRAELLNQGQSDLLATTLDQFLKQRPEGQIVALIDRTAGADAVVLNTKKYPNLKSLLNLQQLVAQARPQGQSLRMAFAGDTPSEYLALLLDTKFEAFNLADFQISKVADASDAWQLLQDPNSNVAIAVLWEPFVTQARQQGYTVVLSSKDVPGAIVDVLVASKRLVQSQPSTVSKFVETYYQHIDAGIRNTSQLQAQIAEDSQLSTNSAATVLQGIDFFTALEAQGWLTNGTLQRRIGSTAGVLVLAGHLNQVPQDTTSLFTAQFISQAATASQTLIDLVRADNPELADRLIGKSVTAAVPRSLAQLQNAPDIGNLRVRGAVSFAVGSTQLTTQGKQTLNQLAQEIAEFNAQTVAVRVIGHTSHSGIAATNQAISQQRAQVVAAYLRNRGLKHNITAEGKGFSQPLPSLAPNDPRNQRTEIRLIRVN
;
A
#
# COMPACT_ATOMS: atom_id res chain seq x y z
N MET A 1 -4.03 -45.54 26.95
CA MET A 1 -4.54 -45.66 28.34
C MET A 1 -3.43 -45.19 29.27
N SER A 2 -3.52 -43.94 29.75
CA SER A 2 -3.69 -43.60 31.19
C SER A 2 -2.38 -43.67 32.01
N LYS A 3 -1.69 -42.53 32.23
CA LYS A 3 -1.61 -41.73 33.50
C LYS A 3 -0.62 -42.34 34.53
N GLN A 4 0.15 -41.65 35.39
CA GLN A 4 0.32 -40.25 35.80
C GLN A 4 1.49 -40.15 36.85
N ILE A 5 2.17 -39.00 36.90
CA ILE A 5 2.55 -38.16 38.08
C ILE A 5 3.81 -38.46 38.95
N GLU A 6 4.62 -37.40 39.06
CA GLU A 6 5.76 -36.97 39.95
C GLU A 6 5.44 -36.87 41.49
N PRO A 7 6.17 -36.17 42.44
CA PRO A 7 7.42 -35.32 42.42
C PRO A 7 8.37 -35.39 43.67
N ALA A 8 9.36 -34.47 43.68
CA ALA A 8 9.91 -33.70 44.84
C ALA A 8 11.13 -34.25 45.60
N LEU A 9 12.01 -33.49 46.29
CA LEU A 9 12.63 -32.15 46.20
C LEU A 9 13.66 -32.06 47.37
N MET A 10 14.77 -31.33 47.19
CA MET A 10 15.61 -30.66 48.22
C MET A 10 16.59 -31.43 49.14
N LYS A 11 17.85 -30.93 49.22
CA LYS A 11 18.71 -30.69 50.43
C LYS A 11 20.13 -30.21 49.98
N THR A 12 20.59 -28.95 50.14
CA THR A 12 21.17 -28.14 51.26
C THR A 12 22.72 -28.05 51.32
N LEU A 13 23.24 -26.80 51.51
CA LEU A 13 24.48 -26.33 52.23
C LEU A 13 25.88 -26.77 51.71
N ALA A 14 27.02 -26.08 51.86
CA ALA A 14 27.47 -24.76 52.34
C ALA A 14 29.02 -24.63 52.14
N ILE A 15 29.50 -23.40 51.83
CA ILE A 15 30.67 -22.62 52.34
C ILE A 15 32.10 -23.26 52.48
N ILE A 16 33.12 -22.44 52.15
CA ILE A 16 34.51 -22.26 52.71
C ILE A 16 35.54 -22.24 51.54
N ALA A 17 36.05 -21.09 51.06
CA ALA A 17 37.14 -20.23 51.58
C ALA A 17 38.55 -20.87 51.58
N GLY A 18 39.54 -20.24 50.93
CA GLY A 18 40.96 -20.60 51.12
C GLY A 18 41.92 -20.18 49.99
N VAL A 19 42.71 -19.14 50.28
CA VAL A 19 43.78 -18.52 49.47
C VAL A 19 45.09 -19.32 49.57
N THR A 20 45.90 -19.38 48.49
CA THR A 20 47.38 -19.39 48.59
C THR A 20 48.04 -18.76 47.36
N ALA A 21 49.12 -18.01 47.63
CA ALA A 21 49.91 -17.20 46.73
C ALA A 21 51.34 -17.77 46.54
N ALA A 22 52.00 -17.41 45.43
CA ALA A 22 53.46 -17.32 45.25
C ALA A 22 53.72 -16.61 43.89
N GLY A 23 54.35 -15.43 43.78
CA GLY A 23 55.79 -15.11 43.94
C GLY A 23 56.54 -15.42 42.61
N LEU A 24 57.39 -14.62 41.95
CA LEU A 24 58.22 -13.43 42.23
C LEU A 24 58.91 -13.06 40.88
N TRP A 25 59.18 -11.77 40.56
CA TRP A 25 60.50 -11.26 40.13
C TRP A 25 60.50 -9.75 39.81
N VAL A 26 61.67 -9.13 40.03
CA VAL A 26 61.96 -7.71 40.28
C VAL A 26 62.70 -7.05 39.11
N LEU A 27 62.59 -5.72 38.99
CA LEU A 27 63.60 -4.67 38.62
C LEU A 27 62.84 -3.53 37.88
N GLY A 28 62.89 -2.22 38.17
CA GLY A 28 63.70 -1.37 39.04
C GLY A 28 63.93 -0.04 38.27
N GLY A 29 63.42 1.11 38.74
CA GLY A 29 63.70 2.41 38.10
C GLY A 29 62.82 3.61 38.52
N LEU A 30 63.22 4.28 39.61
CA LEU A 30 63.14 5.72 39.96
C LEU A 30 61.79 6.51 39.95
N VAL A 31 61.62 7.28 41.03
CA VAL A 31 60.44 7.98 41.60
C VAL A 31 60.52 9.49 41.24
N PRO A 32 59.44 10.29 41.11
CA PRO A 32 58.81 10.94 42.27
C PRO A 32 57.28 10.91 42.36
N ARG A 33 56.81 10.60 43.58
CA ARG A 33 55.46 10.76 44.11
C ARG A 33 55.01 12.23 44.07
N TRP A 34 53.85 12.48 43.47
CA TRP A 34 52.83 13.42 43.96
C TRP A 34 51.45 12.86 43.62
N LEU A 35 50.68 12.48 44.65
CA LEU A 35 49.24 12.22 44.59
C LEU A 35 48.62 13.05 45.71
N PRO A 36 47.49 13.72 45.40
CA PRO A 36 46.33 13.57 46.26
C PRO A 36 45.22 12.85 45.48
N ASN A 37 44.52 11.98 46.20
CA ASN A 37 43.39 11.19 45.74
C ASN A 37 42.33 12.03 45.04
N ALA A 38 41.92 11.60 43.84
CA ALA A 38 40.60 11.86 43.31
C ALA A 38 40.06 10.53 42.77
N GLU A 39 39.03 10.01 43.43
CA GLU A 39 38.19 8.95 42.90
C GLU A 39 37.67 9.35 41.51
N PRO A 40 37.57 8.44 40.53
CA PRO A 40 36.91 8.77 39.29
C PRO A 40 35.41 8.98 39.58
N SER A 41 35.02 10.24 39.67
CA SER A 41 33.63 10.66 39.64
C SER A 41 33.01 10.21 38.32
N VAL A 42 32.29 9.09 38.36
CA VAL A 42 31.29 8.74 37.36
C VAL A 42 30.11 9.69 37.56
N SER A 43 30.11 10.81 36.83
CA SER A 43 28.88 11.51 36.45
C SER A 43 29.15 12.45 35.27
N GLN A 44 29.60 11.90 34.14
CA GLN A 44 29.12 12.49 32.89
C GLN A 44 27.64 12.09 32.79
N SER A 45 26.77 13.01 33.19
CA SER A 45 25.36 12.96 32.86
C SER A 45 25.26 12.80 31.35
N VAL A 46 24.93 11.57 30.92
CA VAL A 46 24.37 11.33 29.59
C VAL A 46 23.20 12.31 29.47
N PRO A 47 23.16 13.20 28.47
CA PRO A 47 21.99 14.05 28.26
C PRO A 47 20.77 13.14 28.24
N ALA A 48 19.72 13.47 29.01
CA ALA A 48 18.49 12.69 29.01
C ALA A 48 18.03 12.53 27.55
N GLY A 49 18.08 11.30 27.04
CA GLY A 49 17.61 10.98 25.69
C GLY A 49 16.18 11.46 25.53
N GLN A 50 15.87 12.08 24.39
CA GLN A 50 14.49 12.49 24.13
C GLN A 50 13.70 11.23 23.80
N SER A 51 12.80 10.84 24.70
CA SER A 51 11.98 9.64 24.57
C SER A 51 10.72 9.96 23.76
N LEU A 52 10.53 9.22 22.66
CA LEU A 52 9.38 9.32 21.78
C LEU A 52 8.48 8.10 21.96
N ALA A 53 7.17 8.32 22.11
CA ALA A 53 6.18 7.27 22.08
C ALA A 53 5.53 7.18 20.69
N LEU A 54 5.75 6.07 19.98
CA LEU A 54 5.15 5.79 18.68
C LEU A 54 4.08 4.71 18.80
N LEU A 55 2.88 5.00 18.29
CA LEU A 55 1.81 4.03 18.14
C LEU A 55 1.70 3.56 16.69
N GLY A 56 1.52 2.26 16.51
CA GLY A 56 1.22 1.62 15.22
C GLY A 56 0.60 0.26 15.47
N ASP A 57 0.63 -0.62 14.49
CA ASP A 57 0.17 -2.01 14.62
C ASP A 57 1.26 -3.01 14.23
N THR A 58 0.92 -4.29 14.16
CA THR A 58 1.86 -5.37 13.85
C THR A 58 2.19 -5.52 12.36
N PHE A 59 1.72 -4.61 11.49
CA PHE A 59 2.07 -4.65 10.07
C PHE A 59 3.59 -4.70 9.86
N SER A 60 4.06 -5.59 8.98
CA SER A 60 5.50 -5.81 8.76
C SER A 60 6.21 -4.62 8.14
N GLY A 61 5.50 -3.71 7.47
CA GLY A 61 6.05 -2.42 7.03
C GLY A 61 6.52 -1.53 8.19
N TYR A 62 5.94 -1.73 9.38
CA TYR A 62 6.32 -1.01 10.61
C TYR A 62 7.43 -1.72 11.40
N SER A 63 7.94 -2.86 10.94
CA SER A 63 8.98 -3.65 11.63
C SER A 63 10.24 -2.85 11.94
N THR A 64 10.56 -1.83 11.13
CA THR A 64 11.71 -0.94 11.38
C THR A 64 11.61 -0.26 12.74
N PHE A 65 10.43 0.18 13.16
CA PHE A 65 10.24 0.86 14.45
C PHE A 65 10.43 -0.06 15.67
N ARG A 66 10.33 -1.38 15.45
CA ARG A 66 10.53 -2.43 16.47
C ARG A 66 11.91 -3.09 16.37
N SER A 67 12.69 -2.76 15.34
CA SER A 67 13.97 -3.37 15.05
C SER A 67 15.05 -2.98 16.07
N PRO A 68 15.78 -3.94 16.69
CA PRO A 68 16.86 -3.64 17.62
C PRO A 68 17.98 -2.80 17.01
N SER A 69 18.27 -3.01 15.71
CA SER A 69 19.30 -2.25 15.00
C SER A 69 18.88 -0.79 14.78
N PHE A 70 17.61 -0.55 14.46
CA PHE A 70 17.06 0.81 14.35
C PHE A 70 17.01 1.51 15.71
N GLN A 71 16.60 0.81 16.77
CA GLN A 71 16.61 1.32 18.14
C GLN A 71 18.03 1.74 18.59
N LYS A 72 19.05 0.95 18.22
CA LYS A 72 20.45 1.30 18.46
C LYS A 72 20.90 2.53 17.67
N ALA A 73 20.47 2.65 16.41
CA ALA A 73 20.77 3.82 15.58
C ALA A 73 20.17 5.11 16.16
N LEU A 74 18.90 5.07 16.59
CA LEU A 74 18.23 6.20 17.25
C LEU A 74 18.95 6.62 18.54
N LYS A 75 19.35 5.65 19.37
CA LYS A 75 20.14 5.94 20.58
C LYS A 75 21.45 6.66 20.26
N GLY A 76 22.09 6.29 19.15
CA GLY A 76 23.31 6.93 18.65
C GLY A 76 23.15 8.43 18.34
N VAL A 77 21.93 8.87 18.02
CA VAL A 77 21.60 10.29 17.77
C VAL A 77 20.90 10.98 18.95
N GLY A 78 20.79 10.29 20.09
CA GLY A 78 20.20 10.80 21.34
C GLY A 78 18.67 10.72 21.38
N VAL A 79 18.05 9.81 20.62
CA VAL A 79 16.61 9.58 20.58
C VAL A 79 16.31 8.18 21.10
N ASP A 80 15.39 8.07 22.07
CA ASP A 80 14.85 6.80 22.52
C ASP A 80 13.45 6.61 21.94
N LEU A 81 13.12 5.42 21.41
CA LEU A 81 11.81 5.14 20.84
C LEU A 81 11.10 4.03 21.61
N ARG A 82 9.94 4.35 22.17
CA ARG A 82 8.99 3.36 22.70
C ARG A 82 7.89 3.12 21.67
N TYR A 83 7.93 1.96 21.03
CA TYR A 83 6.83 1.48 20.19
C TYR A 83 5.75 0.80 21.04
N ALA A 84 4.47 1.00 20.72
CA ALA A 84 3.39 0.18 21.23
C ALA A 84 2.39 -0.17 20.12
N ASP A 85 1.91 -1.41 20.19
CA ASP A 85 0.84 -1.93 19.32
C ASP A 85 -0.52 -1.42 19.80
N GLU A 86 -1.25 -0.76 18.92
CA GLU A 86 -2.62 -0.32 19.09
C GLU A 86 -3.33 -0.45 17.74
N PHE A 87 -3.94 -1.60 17.48
CA PHE A 87 -4.62 -1.86 16.20
C PHE A 87 -5.77 -0.86 15.93
N ASN A 88 -6.47 -0.38 16.96
CA ASN A 88 -7.61 0.49 16.78
C ASN A 88 -7.19 1.91 16.33
N GLN A 89 -7.51 2.25 15.07
CA GLN A 89 -7.14 3.52 14.44
C GLN A 89 -7.73 4.74 15.16
N THR A 90 -8.97 4.66 15.64
CA THR A 90 -9.60 5.74 16.42
C THR A 90 -8.88 5.93 17.74
N LYS A 91 -8.57 4.83 18.45
CA LYS A 91 -7.84 4.89 19.72
C LYS A 91 -6.43 5.45 19.55
N ARG A 92 -5.73 5.06 18.48
CA ARG A 92 -4.43 5.61 18.07
C ARG A 92 -4.47 7.14 17.95
N ALA A 93 -5.45 7.67 17.21
CA ALA A 93 -5.61 9.12 17.04
C ALA A 93 -5.95 9.83 18.35
N GLU A 94 -6.85 9.27 19.17
CA GLU A 94 -7.19 9.82 20.48
C GLU A 94 -5.98 9.92 21.42
N LEU A 95 -5.14 8.89 21.49
CA LEU A 95 -3.95 8.86 22.34
C LEU A 95 -2.90 9.89 21.89
N LEU A 96 -2.75 10.11 20.58
CA LEU A 96 -1.92 11.19 20.04
C LEU A 96 -2.44 12.56 20.48
N ASN A 97 -3.75 12.80 20.33
CA ASN A 97 -4.40 14.08 20.66
C ASN A 97 -4.33 14.38 22.16
N GLN A 98 -4.43 13.35 23.00
CA GLN A 98 -4.30 13.45 24.46
C GLN A 98 -2.85 13.62 24.92
N GLY A 99 -1.87 13.57 24.01
CA GLY A 99 -0.45 13.68 24.35
C GLY A 99 0.15 12.42 25.00
N GLN A 100 -0.55 11.29 24.95
CA GLN A 100 -0.05 9.99 25.44
C GLN A 100 0.88 9.30 24.42
N SER A 101 0.91 9.81 23.20
CA SER A 101 1.84 9.44 22.14
C SER A 101 2.35 10.70 21.41
N ASP A 102 3.55 10.60 20.86
CA ASP A 102 4.21 11.68 20.11
C ASP A 102 4.14 11.46 18.59
N LEU A 103 4.16 10.19 18.16
CA LEU A 103 4.19 9.74 16.78
C LEU A 103 3.12 8.67 16.52
N LEU A 104 2.60 8.64 15.31
CA LEU A 104 1.61 7.67 14.85
C LEU A 104 2.03 7.11 13.48
N ALA A 105 2.11 5.80 13.34
CA ALA A 105 2.16 5.10 12.06
C ALA A 105 0.74 4.64 11.69
N THR A 106 0.29 5.04 10.50
CA THR A 106 -1.07 4.74 10.01
C THR A 106 -1.12 4.87 8.49
N THR A 107 -2.20 4.38 7.87
CA THR A 107 -2.44 4.58 6.45
C THR A 107 -3.05 5.96 6.18
N LEU A 108 -2.86 6.47 4.98
CA LEU A 108 -3.33 7.80 4.60
C LEU A 108 -4.86 7.93 4.67
N ASP A 109 -5.61 6.89 4.34
CA ASP A 109 -7.07 6.89 4.47
C ASP A 109 -7.49 6.99 5.94
N GLN A 110 -6.83 6.29 6.85
CA GLN A 110 -7.10 6.35 8.28
C GLN A 110 -6.69 7.69 8.87
N PHE A 111 -5.56 8.26 8.46
CA PHE A 111 -5.20 9.63 8.83
C PHE A 111 -6.33 10.63 8.46
N LEU A 112 -6.91 10.51 7.27
CA LEU A 112 -8.00 11.39 6.82
C LEU A 112 -9.34 11.11 7.55
N LYS A 113 -9.66 9.85 7.81
CA LYS A 113 -10.86 9.44 8.57
C LYS A 113 -10.81 9.90 10.02
N GLN A 114 -9.70 9.62 10.71
CA GLN A 114 -9.55 9.83 12.16
C GLN A 114 -9.14 11.26 12.53
N ARG A 115 -8.52 12.00 11.60
CA ARG A 115 -8.11 13.41 11.77
C ARG A 115 -7.30 13.67 13.05
N PRO A 116 -6.19 12.95 13.28
CA PRO A 116 -5.34 13.20 14.45
C PRO A 116 -4.75 14.62 14.41
N GLU A 117 -4.48 15.20 15.58
CA GLU A 117 -3.89 16.53 15.79
C GLU A 117 -2.37 16.54 15.54
N GLY A 118 -1.99 16.15 14.32
CA GLY A 118 -0.61 16.05 13.88
C GLY A 118 -0.43 16.42 12.42
N GLN A 119 0.80 16.28 11.95
CA GLN A 119 1.17 16.45 10.54
C GLN A 119 1.94 15.22 10.07
N ILE A 120 1.72 14.83 8.82
CA ILE A 120 2.56 13.83 8.16
C ILE A 120 3.97 14.42 7.99
N VAL A 121 4.96 13.75 8.57
CA VAL A 121 6.37 14.17 8.54
C VAL A 121 7.25 13.25 7.70
N ALA A 122 6.78 12.04 7.40
CA ALA A 122 7.44 11.07 6.53
C ALA A 122 6.43 10.12 5.87
N LEU A 123 6.83 9.53 4.73
CA LEU A 123 6.12 8.45 4.05
C LEU A 123 6.87 7.13 4.31
N ILE A 124 6.14 6.09 4.73
CA ILE A 124 6.74 4.82 5.16
C ILE A 124 6.85 3.90 3.95
N ASP A 125 5.71 3.42 3.45
CA ASP A 125 5.66 2.49 2.33
C ASP A 125 4.36 2.60 1.53
N ARG A 126 4.31 1.85 0.43
CA ARG A 126 3.12 1.60 -0.38
C ARG A 126 2.87 0.09 -0.34
N THR A 127 1.65 -0.34 -0.05
CA THR A 127 1.32 -1.76 -0.23
C THR A 127 1.35 -2.13 -1.71
N ALA A 128 2.11 -3.17 -2.03
CA ALA A 128 2.46 -3.60 -3.39
C ALA A 128 2.06 -5.06 -3.62
N GLY A 129 0.78 -5.35 -3.42
CA GLY A 129 0.17 -6.65 -3.62
C GLY A 129 -0.07 -7.44 -2.36
N ALA A 130 0.23 -6.87 -1.18
CA ALA A 130 -0.05 -7.48 0.11
C ALA A 130 -1.56 -7.63 0.33
N ASP A 131 -2.38 -6.68 -0.14
CA ASP A 131 -3.84 -6.73 -0.11
C ASP A 131 -4.41 -7.09 -1.47
N ALA A 132 -5.41 -7.97 -1.51
CA ALA A 132 -6.02 -8.40 -2.76
C ALA A 132 -7.50 -8.77 -2.66
N VAL A 133 -8.20 -8.50 -3.75
CA VAL A 133 -9.60 -8.88 -3.98
C VAL A 133 -9.61 -10.28 -4.57
N VAL A 134 -10.18 -11.22 -3.82
CA VAL A 134 -10.24 -12.64 -4.15
C VAL A 134 -11.69 -13.00 -4.49
N LEU A 135 -11.88 -13.52 -5.69
CA LEU A 135 -13.16 -14.04 -6.16
C LEU A 135 -13.30 -15.51 -5.77
N ASN A 136 -14.48 -15.90 -5.28
CA ASN A 136 -14.78 -17.27 -4.90
C ASN A 136 -15.02 -18.16 -6.15
N THR A 137 -13.99 -18.38 -6.96
CA THR A 137 -14.06 -19.22 -8.17
C THR A 137 -14.26 -20.70 -7.88
N LYS A 138 -14.09 -21.13 -6.62
CA LYS A 138 -14.42 -22.49 -6.19
C LYS A 138 -15.93 -22.68 -6.10
N LYS A 139 -16.63 -21.73 -5.48
CA LYS A 139 -18.10 -21.76 -5.39
C LYS A 139 -18.78 -21.29 -6.68
N TYR A 140 -18.18 -20.32 -7.38
CA TYR A 140 -18.71 -19.75 -8.63
C TYR A 140 -17.67 -19.89 -9.76
N PRO A 141 -17.61 -21.03 -10.48
CA PRO A 141 -16.54 -21.32 -11.46
C PRO A 141 -16.36 -20.30 -12.59
N ASN A 142 -17.42 -19.56 -12.92
CA ASN A 142 -17.40 -18.53 -13.97
C ASN A 142 -16.96 -17.16 -13.45
N LEU A 143 -16.77 -16.97 -12.14
CA LEU A 143 -16.47 -15.68 -11.52
C LEU A 143 -14.97 -15.34 -11.64
N LYS A 144 -14.49 -15.07 -12.86
CA LYS A 144 -13.06 -14.86 -13.14
C LYS A 144 -12.65 -13.38 -13.30
N SER A 145 -13.64 -12.49 -13.31
CA SER A 145 -13.45 -11.04 -13.47
C SER A 145 -14.56 -10.29 -12.76
N LEU A 146 -14.38 -8.98 -12.56
CA LEU A 146 -15.45 -8.11 -12.07
C LEU A 146 -16.63 -8.04 -13.05
N LEU A 147 -16.43 -8.31 -14.35
CA LEU A 147 -17.54 -8.39 -15.31
C LEU A 147 -18.44 -9.59 -15.04
N ASN A 148 -17.84 -10.74 -14.67
CA ASN A 148 -18.60 -11.93 -14.30
C ASN A 148 -19.33 -11.74 -12.96
N LEU A 149 -18.83 -10.87 -12.09
CA LEU A 149 -19.49 -10.51 -10.83
C LEU A 149 -20.84 -9.85 -11.08
N GLN A 150 -20.91 -8.88 -11.99
CA GLN A 150 -22.17 -8.22 -12.34
C GLN A 150 -23.21 -9.23 -12.86
N GLN A 151 -22.78 -10.20 -13.67
CA GLN A 151 -23.66 -11.27 -14.16
C GLN A 151 -24.16 -12.15 -13.00
N LEU A 152 -23.27 -12.51 -12.07
CA LEU A 152 -23.63 -13.31 -10.90
C LEU A 152 -24.64 -12.56 -10.00
N VAL A 153 -24.42 -11.28 -9.73
CA VAL A 153 -25.35 -10.42 -8.97
C VAL A 153 -26.72 -10.36 -9.66
N ALA A 154 -26.74 -10.13 -10.98
CA ALA A 154 -27.98 -10.04 -11.76
C ALA A 154 -28.77 -11.37 -11.76
N GLN A 155 -28.10 -12.50 -11.67
CA GLN A 155 -28.72 -13.83 -11.56
C GLN A 155 -29.23 -14.13 -10.15
N ALA A 156 -28.47 -13.74 -9.12
CA ALA A 156 -28.81 -14.00 -7.72
C ALA A 156 -30.00 -13.16 -7.23
N ARG A 157 -30.08 -11.89 -7.62
CA ARG A 157 -31.07 -10.93 -7.11
C ARG A 157 -32.53 -11.37 -7.31
N PRO A 158 -33.00 -11.77 -8.52
CA PRO A 158 -34.38 -12.22 -8.72
C PRO A 158 -34.74 -13.49 -7.95
N GLN A 159 -33.73 -14.28 -7.54
CA GLN A 159 -33.90 -15.52 -6.79
C GLN A 159 -33.93 -15.28 -5.26
N GLY A 160 -33.88 -14.02 -4.82
CA GLY A 160 -33.77 -13.66 -3.40
C GLY A 160 -32.45 -14.10 -2.75
N GLN A 161 -31.45 -14.47 -3.56
CA GLN A 161 -30.14 -14.88 -3.05
C GLN A 161 -29.30 -13.63 -2.77
N SER A 162 -28.82 -13.52 -1.53
CA SER A 162 -27.88 -12.47 -1.13
C SER A 162 -26.45 -12.99 -1.24
N LEU A 163 -25.65 -12.36 -2.10
CA LEU A 163 -24.22 -12.58 -2.16
C LEU A 163 -23.54 -11.81 -1.02
N ARG A 164 -22.50 -12.40 -0.43
CA ARG A 164 -21.72 -11.79 0.64
C ARG A 164 -20.36 -11.36 0.16
N MET A 165 -19.85 -10.31 0.81
CA MET A 165 -18.47 -9.88 0.72
C MET A 165 -17.86 -9.84 2.11
N ALA A 166 -16.65 -10.35 2.29
CA ALA A 166 -15.94 -10.34 3.57
C ALA A 166 -14.63 -9.57 3.49
N PHE A 167 -14.35 -8.73 4.48
CA PHE A 167 -13.06 -8.04 4.62
C PHE A 167 -12.85 -7.59 6.06
N ALA A 168 -11.58 -7.44 6.45
CA ALA A 168 -11.22 -6.89 7.74
C ALA A 168 -11.53 -5.39 7.80
N GLY A 169 -12.10 -4.96 8.91
CA GLY A 169 -12.58 -3.59 9.08
C GLY A 169 -11.53 -2.57 9.46
N ASP A 170 -11.68 -1.33 8.97
CA ASP A 170 -10.78 -0.20 9.27
C ASP A 170 -9.31 -0.48 8.92
N THR A 171 -9.15 -1.21 7.81
CA THR A 171 -7.86 -1.70 7.30
C THR A 171 -7.67 -1.35 5.82
N PRO A 172 -6.46 -1.50 5.27
CA PRO A 172 -6.20 -1.46 3.83
C PRO A 172 -7.19 -2.26 2.98
N SER A 173 -7.65 -3.42 3.46
CA SER A 173 -8.61 -4.27 2.77
C SER A 173 -10.00 -3.62 2.63
N GLU A 174 -10.50 -2.93 3.67
CA GLU A 174 -11.74 -2.14 3.56
C GLU A 174 -11.56 -1.02 2.54
N TYR A 175 -10.45 -0.27 2.63
CA TYR A 175 -10.21 0.83 1.70
C TYR A 175 -10.08 0.37 0.24
N LEU A 176 -9.47 -0.79 -0.02
CA LEU A 176 -9.41 -1.36 -1.36
C LEU A 176 -10.81 -1.70 -1.89
N ALA A 177 -11.72 -2.20 -1.05
CA ALA A 177 -13.10 -2.43 -1.43
C ALA A 177 -13.83 -1.11 -1.79
N LEU A 178 -13.65 -0.06 -0.98
CA LEU A 178 -14.19 1.28 -1.28
C LEU A 178 -13.62 1.85 -2.59
N LEU A 179 -12.33 1.67 -2.83
CA LEU A 179 -11.67 2.11 -4.06
C LEU A 179 -12.33 1.46 -5.28
N LEU A 180 -12.58 0.14 -5.22
CA LEU A 180 -13.21 -0.58 -6.32
C LEU A 180 -14.65 -0.12 -6.58
N ASP A 181 -15.43 0.10 -5.51
CA ASP A 181 -16.80 0.63 -5.57
C ASP A 181 -16.88 1.97 -6.32
N THR A 182 -15.86 2.82 -6.14
CA THR A 182 -15.82 4.14 -6.78
C THR A 182 -15.29 4.12 -8.23
N LYS A 183 -14.52 3.08 -8.60
CA LYS A 183 -13.78 3.02 -9.87
C LYS A 183 -14.36 2.05 -10.90
N PHE A 184 -15.03 0.97 -10.50
CA PHE A 184 -15.51 -0.05 -11.44
C PHE A 184 -17.02 -0.04 -11.60
N GLU A 185 -17.51 -0.23 -12.82
CA GLU A 185 -18.95 -0.27 -13.11
C GLU A 185 -19.65 -1.48 -12.49
N ALA A 186 -18.95 -2.61 -12.50
CA ALA A 186 -19.48 -3.92 -12.14
C ALA A 186 -19.26 -4.30 -10.65
N PHE A 187 -18.70 -3.39 -9.86
CA PHE A 187 -18.46 -3.58 -8.43
C PHE A 187 -19.21 -2.49 -7.66
N ASN A 188 -20.21 -2.89 -6.88
CA ASN A 188 -20.96 -2.01 -6.01
C ASN A 188 -21.15 -2.70 -4.65
N LEU A 189 -20.72 -2.07 -3.57
CA LEU A 189 -20.84 -2.63 -2.22
C LEU A 189 -22.29 -2.85 -1.80
N ALA A 190 -23.23 -2.03 -2.29
CA ALA A 190 -24.65 -2.18 -2.01
C ALA A 190 -25.28 -3.44 -2.65
N ASP A 191 -24.58 -4.10 -3.57
CA ASP A 191 -25.03 -5.38 -4.14
C ASP A 191 -24.77 -6.57 -3.20
N PHE A 192 -24.05 -6.37 -2.08
CA PHE A 192 -23.61 -7.42 -1.18
C PHE A 192 -24.07 -7.21 0.25
N GLN A 193 -24.30 -8.32 0.96
CA GLN A 193 -24.28 -8.30 2.41
C GLN A 193 -22.82 -8.30 2.90
N ILE A 194 -22.41 -7.23 3.56
CA ILE A 194 -21.05 -7.05 4.05
C ILE A 194 -20.83 -7.81 5.38
N SER A 195 -19.82 -8.67 5.40
CA SER A 195 -19.28 -9.31 6.60
C SER A 195 -17.97 -8.63 6.99
N LYS A 196 -18.06 -7.57 7.80
CA LYS A 196 -16.89 -6.88 8.37
C LYS A 196 -16.33 -7.74 9.50
N VAL A 197 -15.10 -8.23 9.34
CA VAL A 197 -14.41 -9.09 10.31
C VAL A 197 -13.25 -8.36 10.98
N ALA A 198 -12.64 -8.96 12.01
CA ALA A 198 -11.51 -8.36 12.71
C ALA A 198 -10.19 -8.53 11.93
N ASP A 199 -10.00 -9.67 11.28
CA ASP A 199 -8.75 -10.04 10.61
C ASP A 199 -9.00 -10.74 9.26
N ALA A 200 -8.02 -10.72 8.35
CA ALA A 200 -8.15 -11.40 7.05
C ALA A 200 -8.29 -12.92 7.18
N SER A 201 -7.83 -13.53 8.27
CA SER A 201 -8.02 -14.96 8.55
C SER A 201 -9.49 -15.34 8.65
N ASP A 202 -10.32 -14.51 9.30
CA ASP A 202 -11.76 -14.71 9.40
C ASP A 202 -12.44 -14.57 8.03
N ALA A 203 -12.03 -13.56 7.23
CA ALA A 203 -12.54 -13.38 5.87
C ALA A 203 -12.16 -14.57 4.97
N TRP A 204 -10.96 -15.12 5.14
CA TRP A 204 -10.49 -16.31 4.46
C TRP A 204 -11.26 -17.56 4.85
N GLN A 205 -11.57 -17.75 6.13
CA GLN A 205 -12.43 -18.86 6.59
C GLN A 205 -13.84 -18.74 6.01
N LEU A 206 -14.43 -17.55 6.04
CA LEU A 206 -15.74 -17.29 5.44
C LEU A 206 -15.74 -17.59 3.93
N LEU A 207 -14.69 -17.22 3.20
CA LEU A 207 -14.58 -17.51 1.76
C LEU A 207 -14.59 -19.02 1.45
N GLN A 208 -14.01 -19.83 2.33
CA GLN A 208 -13.89 -21.28 2.18
C GLN A 208 -15.13 -22.05 2.65
N ASP A 209 -15.96 -21.46 3.53
CA ASP A 209 -17.16 -22.11 4.03
C ASP A 209 -18.18 -22.31 2.89
N PRO A 210 -18.52 -23.56 2.51
CA PRO A 210 -19.46 -23.84 1.43
C PRO A 210 -20.88 -23.32 1.73
N ASN A 211 -21.22 -23.16 3.01
CA ASN A 211 -22.51 -22.65 3.46
C ASN A 211 -22.57 -21.13 3.45
N SER A 212 -21.43 -20.46 3.35
CA SER A 212 -21.38 -19.01 3.20
C SER A 212 -21.64 -18.64 1.74
N ASN A 213 -22.51 -17.66 1.47
CA ASN A 213 -22.70 -17.12 0.11
C ASN A 213 -21.65 -16.06 -0.25
N VAL A 214 -20.42 -16.20 0.25
CA VAL A 214 -19.34 -15.25 0.02
C VAL A 214 -18.85 -15.38 -1.42
N ALA A 215 -19.12 -14.37 -2.24
CA ALA A 215 -18.63 -14.28 -3.60
C ALA A 215 -17.23 -13.64 -3.67
N ILE A 216 -16.92 -12.77 -2.69
CA ILE A 216 -15.70 -11.97 -2.66
C ILE A 216 -15.15 -11.92 -1.24
N ALA A 217 -13.84 -12.07 -1.10
CA ALA A 217 -13.13 -11.63 0.09
C ALA A 217 -12.01 -10.67 -0.29
N VAL A 218 -11.77 -9.64 0.52
CA VAL A 218 -10.54 -8.84 0.45
C VAL A 218 -9.62 -9.31 1.55
N LEU A 219 -8.44 -9.78 1.16
CA LEU A 219 -7.50 -10.50 2.03
C LEU A 219 -6.14 -9.82 2.00
N TRP A 220 -5.34 -10.03 3.05
CA TRP A 220 -3.90 -9.77 3.03
C TRP A 220 -3.07 -11.05 3.19
N GLU A 221 -1.75 -10.94 3.07
CA GLU A 221 -0.82 -12.06 3.26
C GLU A 221 -0.89 -12.64 4.69
N PRO A 222 -0.81 -13.97 4.87
CA PRO A 222 -0.47 -14.98 3.88
C PRO A 222 -1.67 -15.51 3.05
N PHE A 223 -2.89 -15.02 3.33
CA PHE A 223 -4.11 -15.60 2.76
C PHE A 223 -4.26 -15.31 1.26
N VAL A 224 -3.69 -14.21 0.76
CA VAL A 224 -3.59 -13.94 -0.68
C VAL A 224 -2.75 -15.02 -1.38
N THR A 225 -1.59 -15.37 -0.84
CA THR A 225 -0.77 -16.46 -1.37
C THR A 225 -1.48 -17.81 -1.30
N GLN A 226 -2.14 -18.12 -0.17
CA GLN A 226 -2.92 -19.35 -0.02
C GLN A 226 -4.07 -19.42 -1.03
N ALA A 227 -4.79 -18.33 -1.25
CA ALA A 227 -5.87 -18.25 -2.23
C ALA A 227 -5.37 -18.58 -3.64
N ARG A 228 -4.24 -18.00 -4.07
CA ARG A 228 -3.63 -18.30 -5.38
C ARG A 228 -3.27 -19.77 -5.49
N GLN A 229 -2.58 -20.33 -4.49
CA GLN A 229 -2.14 -21.73 -4.48
C GLN A 229 -3.32 -22.71 -4.53
N GLN A 230 -4.43 -22.35 -3.89
CA GLN A 230 -5.64 -23.15 -3.91
C GLN A 230 -6.49 -22.95 -5.18
N GLY A 231 -6.11 -22.05 -6.09
CA GLY A 231 -6.80 -21.82 -7.37
C GLY A 231 -8.03 -20.91 -7.27
N TYR A 232 -8.09 -20.04 -6.26
CA TYR A 232 -8.99 -18.90 -6.27
C TYR A 232 -8.48 -17.84 -7.25
N THR A 233 -9.38 -17.02 -7.79
CA THR A 233 -9.00 -15.93 -8.68
C THR A 233 -8.72 -14.67 -7.87
N VAL A 234 -7.47 -14.22 -7.87
CA VAL A 234 -7.10 -12.89 -7.39
C VAL A 234 -7.29 -11.91 -8.54
N VAL A 235 -8.40 -11.18 -8.55
CA VAL A 235 -8.78 -10.33 -9.69
C VAL A 235 -8.00 -9.03 -9.73
N LEU A 236 -7.69 -8.48 -8.55
CA LEU A 236 -6.96 -7.23 -8.38
C LEU A 236 -6.22 -7.27 -7.03
N SER A 237 -4.99 -6.76 -6.98
CA SER A 237 -4.27 -6.51 -5.73
C SER A 237 -3.73 -5.08 -5.67
N SER A 238 -3.24 -4.66 -4.51
CA SER A 238 -2.61 -3.34 -4.36
C SER A 238 -1.40 -3.12 -5.28
N LYS A 239 -0.80 -4.20 -5.83
CA LYS A 239 0.22 -4.14 -6.89
C LYS A 239 -0.30 -3.56 -8.20
N ASP A 240 -1.58 -3.72 -8.47
CA ASP A 240 -2.24 -3.23 -9.67
C ASP A 240 -2.61 -1.75 -9.58
N VAL A 241 -2.63 -1.19 -8.36
CA VAL A 241 -2.93 0.23 -8.06
C VAL A 241 -1.89 0.79 -7.08
N PRO A 242 -0.59 0.81 -7.44
CA PRO A 242 0.48 1.17 -6.54
C PRO A 242 0.30 2.61 -6.04
N GLY A 243 0.44 2.81 -4.73
CA GLY A 243 0.18 4.10 -4.09
C GLY A 243 -1.30 4.42 -3.88
N ALA A 244 -2.23 3.45 -4.08
CA ALA A 244 -3.60 3.60 -3.60
C ALA A 244 -3.67 3.68 -2.07
N ILE A 245 -2.84 2.86 -1.42
CA ILE A 245 -2.70 2.75 0.02
C ILE A 245 -1.25 3.10 0.33
N VAL A 246 -1.09 4.11 1.16
CA VAL A 246 0.19 4.72 1.49
C VAL A 246 0.25 4.85 2.98
N ASP A 247 1.32 4.35 3.57
CA ASP A 247 1.58 4.42 4.99
C ASP A 247 2.38 5.67 5.31
N VAL A 248 1.97 6.36 6.36
CA VAL A 248 2.48 7.68 6.73
C VAL A 248 2.88 7.69 8.20
N LEU A 249 3.93 8.45 8.48
CA LEU A 249 4.33 8.77 9.84
C LEU A 249 3.82 10.17 10.19
N VAL A 250 3.01 10.24 11.23
CA VAL A 250 2.38 11.47 11.73
C VAL A 250 3.05 11.87 13.03
N ALA A 251 3.54 13.11 13.11
CA ALA A 251 4.01 13.70 14.35
C ALA A 251 2.95 14.61 14.93
N SER A 252 2.71 14.53 16.25
CA SER A 252 1.80 15.46 16.93
C SER A 252 2.25 16.91 16.74
N LYS A 253 1.30 17.85 16.67
CA LYS A 253 1.63 19.28 16.59
C LYS A 253 2.51 19.73 17.76
N ARG A 254 2.27 19.17 18.95
CA ARG A 254 3.09 19.36 20.15
C ARG A 254 4.55 18.98 19.90
N LEU A 255 4.81 17.80 19.35
CA LEU A 255 6.18 17.34 19.07
C LEU A 255 6.86 18.23 18.02
N VAL A 256 6.15 18.52 16.93
CA VAL A 256 6.65 19.38 15.83
C VAL A 256 7.07 20.76 16.34
N GLN A 257 6.31 21.35 17.25
CA GLN A 257 6.58 22.69 17.80
C GLN A 257 7.65 22.68 18.89
N SER A 258 7.61 21.72 19.81
CA SER A 258 8.47 21.70 21.00
C SER A 258 9.85 21.08 20.75
N GLN A 259 9.94 20.09 19.86
CA GLN A 259 11.15 19.28 19.66
C GLN A 259 11.43 19.02 18.16
N PRO A 260 11.46 20.05 17.28
CA PRO A 260 11.63 19.86 15.84
C PRO A 260 12.94 19.17 15.46
N SER A 261 14.03 19.41 16.21
CA SER A 261 15.33 18.76 15.96
C SER A 261 15.28 17.25 16.17
N THR A 262 14.46 16.78 17.10
CA THR A 262 14.29 15.34 17.38
C THR A 262 13.43 14.68 16.32
N VAL A 263 12.43 15.37 15.77
CA VAL A 263 11.70 14.90 14.59
C VAL A 263 12.65 14.76 13.40
N SER A 264 13.50 15.77 13.13
CA SER A 264 14.52 15.68 12.06
C SER A 264 15.44 14.48 12.24
N LYS A 265 16.01 14.30 13.44
CA LYS A 265 16.91 13.17 13.74
C LYS A 265 16.22 11.81 13.56
N PHE A 266 14.98 11.70 14.02
CA PHE A 266 14.19 10.48 13.88
C PHE A 266 13.96 10.15 12.40
N VAL A 267 13.46 11.12 11.62
CA VAL A 267 13.16 10.96 10.20
C VAL A 267 14.43 10.65 9.40
N GLU A 268 15.54 11.36 9.67
CA GLU A 268 16.83 11.09 9.05
C GLU A 268 17.33 9.67 9.34
N THR A 269 17.30 9.25 10.61
CA THR A 269 17.73 7.90 11.01
C THR A 269 16.85 6.83 10.37
N TYR A 270 15.53 7.07 10.27
CA TYR A 270 14.60 6.15 9.60
C TYR A 270 14.98 5.92 8.14
N TYR A 271 15.14 6.98 7.36
CA TYR A 271 15.46 6.82 5.93
C TYR A 271 16.87 6.29 5.69
N GLN A 272 17.86 6.63 6.53
CA GLN A 272 19.19 6.01 6.46
C GLN A 272 19.11 4.49 6.66
N HIS A 273 18.26 4.04 7.59
CA HIS A 273 18.02 2.62 7.82
C HIS A 273 17.33 1.94 6.64
N ILE A 274 16.34 2.60 6.03
CA ILE A 274 15.66 2.11 4.82
C ILE A 274 16.63 2.04 3.63
N ASP A 275 17.42 3.07 3.36
CA ASP A 275 18.40 3.10 2.27
C ASP A 275 19.45 1.97 2.43
N ALA A 276 19.91 1.71 3.65
CA ALA A 276 20.79 0.58 3.95
C ALA A 276 20.10 -0.76 3.65
N GLY A 277 18.82 -0.88 4.01
CA GLY A 277 17.99 -2.04 3.70
C GLY A 277 17.73 -2.26 2.21
N ILE A 278 17.57 -1.20 1.43
CA ILE A 278 17.43 -1.28 -0.05
C ILE A 278 18.75 -1.74 -0.69
N ARG A 279 19.89 -1.28 -0.16
CA ARG A 279 21.21 -1.76 -0.59
C ARG A 279 21.40 -3.24 -0.29
N ASN A 280 20.94 -3.70 0.87
CA ASN A 280 21.06 -5.10 1.29
C ASN A 280 19.69 -5.66 1.71
N THR A 281 18.91 -6.12 0.74
CA THR A 281 17.53 -6.62 0.94
C THR A 281 17.46 -7.75 1.97
N SER A 282 18.54 -8.53 2.16
CA SER A 282 18.61 -9.58 3.18
C SER A 282 18.47 -9.04 4.62
N GLN A 283 18.87 -7.79 4.88
CA GLN A 283 18.70 -7.15 6.18
C GLN A 283 17.23 -6.86 6.47
N LEU A 284 16.49 -6.30 5.51
CA LEU A 284 15.05 -6.07 5.66
C LEU A 284 14.29 -7.40 5.79
N GLN A 285 14.68 -8.41 5.02
CA GLN A 285 14.11 -9.75 5.13
C GLN A 285 14.35 -10.36 6.52
N ALA A 286 15.58 -10.27 7.04
CA ALA A 286 15.91 -10.77 8.38
C ALA A 286 15.14 -10.01 9.46
N GLN A 287 15.01 -8.68 9.34
CA GLN A 287 14.22 -7.85 10.24
C GLN A 287 12.76 -8.30 10.28
N ILE A 288 12.13 -8.50 9.12
CA ILE A 288 10.74 -8.97 9.04
C ILE A 288 10.62 -10.41 9.58
N ALA A 289 11.58 -11.28 9.28
CA ALA A 289 11.59 -12.65 9.76
C ALA A 289 11.65 -12.70 11.30
N GLU A 290 12.50 -11.89 11.93
CA GLU A 290 12.63 -11.80 13.38
C GLU A 290 11.37 -11.19 14.02
N ASP A 291 10.90 -10.05 13.51
CA ASP A 291 9.75 -9.31 14.06
C ASP A 291 8.44 -10.11 13.98
N SER A 292 8.21 -10.80 12.86
CA SER A 292 6.99 -11.55 12.59
C SER A 292 7.11 -13.06 12.84
N GLN A 293 8.25 -13.54 13.37
CA GLN A 293 8.54 -14.97 13.59
C GLN A 293 8.35 -15.83 12.33
N LEU A 294 8.74 -15.31 11.17
CA LEU A 294 8.56 -15.95 9.87
C LEU A 294 9.83 -16.67 9.40
N SER A 295 9.66 -17.68 8.54
CA SER A 295 10.78 -18.21 7.77
C SER A 295 11.36 -17.13 6.84
N THR A 296 12.63 -17.24 6.46
CA THR A 296 13.26 -16.31 5.50
C THR A 296 12.50 -16.21 4.18
N ASN A 297 11.98 -17.33 3.67
CA ASN A 297 11.19 -17.35 2.45
C ASN A 297 9.84 -16.64 2.62
N SER A 298 9.17 -16.87 3.75
CA SER A 298 7.91 -16.19 4.07
C SER A 298 8.13 -14.68 4.24
N ALA A 299 9.19 -14.27 4.92
CA ALA A 299 9.57 -12.87 5.08
C ALA A 299 9.93 -12.21 3.73
N ALA A 300 10.60 -12.95 2.83
CA ALA A 300 10.86 -12.47 1.48
C ALA A 300 9.57 -12.23 0.69
N THR A 301 8.57 -13.12 0.81
CA THR A 301 7.25 -12.93 0.19
C THR A 301 6.51 -11.73 0.77
N VAL A 302 6.54 -11.54 2.11
CA VAL A 302 5.94 -10.37 2.76
C VAL A 302 6.63 -9.08 2.29
N LEU A 303 7.96 -9.06 2.24
CA LEU A 303 8.72 -7.89 1.78
C LEU A 303 8.39 -7.51 0.33
N GLN A 304 8.10 -8.47 -0.56
CA GLN A 304 7.65 -8.16 -1.93
C GLN A 304 6.33 -7.38 -1.97
N GLY A 305 5.51 -7.47 -0.92
CA GLY A 305 4.28 -6.73 -0.76
C GLY A 305 4.45 -5.32 -0.17
N ILE A 306 5.68 -4.91 0.17
CA ILE A 306 5.99 -3.63 0.83
C ILE A 306 6.99 -2.84 -0.02
N ASP A 307 6.54 -1.72 -0.58
CA ASP A 307 7.39 -0.79 -1.35
C ASP A 307 7.75 0.42 -0.48
N PHE A 308 8.87 0.32 0.24
CA PHE A 308 9.36 1.39 1.12
C PHE A 308 9.73 2.63 0.32
N PHE A 309 9.34 3.81 0.82
CA PHE A 309 9.81 5.07 0.26
C PHE A 309 11.28 5.29 0.57
N THR A 310 12.06 5.66 -0.45
CA THR A 310 13.37 6.30 -0.25
C THR A 310 13.19 7.75 0.25
N ALA A 311 14.25 8.33 0.83
CA ALA A 311 14.21 9.73 1.26
C ALA A 311 13.90 10.70 0.10
N LEU A 312 14.44 10.42 -1.09
CA LEU A 312 14.24 11.24 -2.28
C LEU A 312 12.81 11.14 -2.83
N GLU A 313 12.22 9.94 -2.86
CA GLU A 313 10.82 9.80 -3.23
C GLU A 313 9.90 10.52 -2.26
N ALA A 314 10.13 10.33 -0.95
CA ALA A 314 9.34 10.99 0.08
C ALA A 314 9.45 12.52 -0.02
N GLN A 315 10.67 13.05 -0.18
CA GLN A 315 10.88 14.48 -0.40
C GLN A 315 10.15 14.97 -1.65
N GLY A 316 10.25 14.25 -2.77
CA GLY A 316 9.52 14.57 -3.99
C GLY A 316 8.02 14.65 -3.74
N TRP A 317 7.44 13.63 -3.09
CA TRP A 317 6.01 13.59 -2.80
C TRP A 317 5.55 14.73 -1.90
N LEU A 318 6.36 15.09 -0.90
CA LEU A 318 6.09 16.16 0.05
C LEU A 318 6.30 17.57 -0.53
N THR A 319 6.95 17.73 -1.68
CA THR A 319 7.32 19.05 -2.23
C THR A 319 6.71 19.38 -3.59
N ASN A 320 6.43 18.39 -4.44
CA ASN A 320 5.97 18.61 -5.83
C ASN A 320 4.44 18.47 -6.04
N GLY A 321 3.69 18.44 -4.93
CA GLY A 321 2.23 18.29 -4.92
C GLY A 321 1.73 16.86 -5.19
N THR A 322 2.60 15.85 -5.28
CA THR A 322 2.15 14.45 -5.46
C THR A 322 1.38 13.94 -4.24
N LEU A 323 1.87 14.18 -3.02
CA LEU A 323 1.12 13.79 -1.82
C LEU A 323 -0.22 14.55 -1.73
N GLN A 324 -0.24 15.84 -2.08
CA GLN A 324 -1.48 16.63 -2.13
C GLN A 324 -2.51 16.01 -3.08
N ARG A 325 -2.11 15.64 -4.31
CA ARG A 325 -3.01 14.95 -5.26
C ARG A 325 -3.50 13.62 -4.69
N ARG A 326 -2.61 12.83 -4.08
CA ARG A 326 -2.95 11.56 -3.44
C ARG A 326 -3.94 11.75 -2.28
N ILE A 327 -3.75 12.75 -1.42
CA ILE A 327 -4.71 13.14 -0.37
C ILE A 327 -6.08 13.44 -0.99
N GLY A 328 -6.12 14.25 -2.06
CA GLY A 328 -7.35 14.56 -2.78
C GLY A 328 -8.05 13.31 -3.33
N SER A 329 -7.30 12.41 -3.98
CA SER A 329 -7.85 11.14 -4.49
C SER A 329 -8.37 10.25 -3.37
N THR A 330 -7.63 10.08 -2.27
CA THR A 330 -8.06 9.26 -1.12
C THR A 330 -9.29 9.84 -0.45
N ALA A 331 -9.28 11.15 -0.18
CA ALA A 331 -10.44 11.84 0.38
C ALA A 331 -11.66 11.74 -0.54
N GLY A 332 -11.48 11.83 -1.86
CA GLY A 332 -12.55 11.66 -2.84
C GLY A 332 -13.21 10.28 -2.75
N VAL A 333 -12.42 9.21 -2.59
CA VAL A 333 -12.96 7.85 -2.35
C VAL A 333 -13.77 7.81 -1.05
N LEU A 334 -13.21 8.34 0.04
CA LEU A 334 -13.88 8.37 1.35
C LEU A 334 -15.16 9.19 1.34
N VAL A 335 -15.22 10.31 0.60
CA VAL A 335 -16.44 11.11 0.44
C VAL A 335 -17.51 10.36 -0.32
N LEU A 336 -17.15 9.73 -1.44
CA LEU A 336 -18.10 8.94 -2.23
C LEU A 336 -18.65 7.74 -1.46
N ALA A 337 -17.84 7.17 -0.56
CA ALA A 337 -18.23 6.10 0.34
C ALA A 337 -18.97 6.59 1.61
N GLY A 338 -19.14 7.89 1.82
CA GLY A 338 -19.84 8.46 2.98
C GLY A 338 -19.02 8.45 4.29
N HIS A 339 -17.71 8.20 4.24
CA HIS A 339 -16.81 8.26 5.40
C HIS A 339 -16.26 9.68 5.65
N LEU A 340 -16.37 10.58 4.68
CA LEU A 340 -16.05 12.01 4.83
C LEU A 340 -17.17 12.86 4.24
N ASN A 341 -17.43 14.01 4.84
CA ASN A 341 -18.45 14.94 4.33
C ASN A 341 -17.98 15.69 3.08
N GLN A 342 -16.69 16.02 3.02
CA GLN A 342 -16.08 16.74 1.90
C GLN A 342 -14.58 16.47 1.81
N VAL A 343 -14.00 16.73 0.65
CA VAL A 343 -12.55 16.70 0.45
C VAL A 343 -11.91 17.88 1.22
N PRO A 344 -10.85 17.67 2.02
CA PRO A 344 -10.13 18.74 2.70
C PRO A 344 -9.68 19.82 1.70
N GLN A 345 -10.04 21.07 1.96
CA GLN A 345 -9.67 22.21 1.10
C GLN A 345 -8.21 22.62 1.31
N ASP A 346 -7.78 22.71 2.57
CA ASP A 346 -6.38 22.91 2.92
C ASP A 346 -5.72 21.56 3.18
N THR A 347 -5.06 21.04 2.15
CA THR A 347 -4.23 19.84 2.25
C THR A 347 -2.81 20.15 2.71
N THR A 348 -2.38 21.43 2.66
CA THR A 348 -0.99 21.82 2.92
C THR A 348 -0.66 21.84 4.40
N SER A 349 -1.65 22.06 5.27
CA SER A 349 -1.46 21.93 6.73
C SER A 349 -1.36 20.47 7.20
N LEU A 350 -1.74 19.50 6.38
CA LEU A 350 -1.78 18.07 6.75
C LEU A 350 -0.39 17.42 6.77
N PHE A 351 0.61 18.02 6.11
CA PHE A 351 1.95 17.45 5.99
C PHE A 351 3.02 18.54 5.95
N THR A 352 4.28 18.17 6.21
CA THR A 352 5.41 19.09 6.11
C THR A 352 6.65 18.39 5.55
N ALA A 353 7.37 19.09 4.67
CA ALA A 353 8.66 18.64 4.12
C ALA A 353 9.87 19.11 4.97
N GLN A 354 9.63 19.78 6.09
CA GLN A 354 10.72 20.34 6.91
C GLN A 354 11.71 19.26 7.37
N PHE A 355 11.20 18.09 7.76
CA PHE A 355 11.98 17.04 8.43
C PHE A 355 12.66 16.06 7.47
N ILE A 356 12.30 16.05 6.18
CA ILE A 356 12.85 15.11 5.19
C ILE A 356 14.12 15.63 4.50
N SER A 357 14.33 16.95 4.49
CA SER A 357 15.37 17.61 3.69
C SER A 357 16.79 17.09 3.97
N GLN A 358 17.11 16.88 5.25
CA GLN A 358 18.42 16.37 5.67
C GLN A 358 18.62 14.92 5.23
N ALA A 359 17.62 14.07 5.42
CA ALA A 359 17.63 12.68 4.96
C ALA A 359 17.88 12.59 3.44
N ALA A 360 17.12 13.37 2.67
CA ALA A 360 17.24 13.42 1.21
C ALA A 360 18.63 13.88 0.75
N THR A 361 19.23 14.85 1.43
CA THR A 361 20.60 15.34 1.13
C THR A 361 21.64 14.24 1.39
N ALA A 362 21.49 13.50 2.49
CA ALA A 362 22.36 12.37 2.81
C ALA A 362 22.23 11.26 1.76
N SER A 363 21.01 10.90 1.37
CA SER A 363 20.75 9.91 0.31
C SER A 363 21.32 10.34 -1.04
N GLN A 364 21.17 11.61 -1.42
CA GLN A 364 21.73 12.13 -2.68
C GLN A 364 23.26 12.02 -2.69
N THR A 365 23.92 12.36 -1.58
CA THR A 365 25.38 12.22 -1.45
C THR A 365 25.81 10.76 -1.62
N LEU A 366 25.09 9.82 -0.99
CA LEU A 366 25.34 8.39 -1.15
C LEU A 366 25.17 7.94 -2.61
N ILE A 367 24.10 8.40 -3.28
CA ILE A 367 23.82 8.10 -4.68
C ILE A 367 24.95 8.57 -5.59
N ASP A 368 25.44 9.79 -5.39
CA ASP A 368 26.50 10.35 -6.22
C ASP A 368 27.81 9.58 -6.05
N LEU A 369 28.11 9.10 -4.84
CA LEU A 369 29.28 8.27 -4.56
C LEU A 369 29.17 6.88 -5.20
N VAL A 370 28.01 6.23 -5.15
CA VAL A 370 27.86 4.85 -5.67
C VAL A 370 27.55 4.79 -7.16
N ARG A 371 27.10 5.89 -7.79
CA ARG A 371 26.62 5.88 -9.20
C ARG A 371 27.68 5.41 -10.19
N ALA A 372 28.95 5.78 -9.99
CA ALA A 372 30.03 5.37 -10.87
C ALA A 372 30.27 3.85 -10.84
N ASP A 373 30.18 3.26 -9.65
CA ASP A 373 30.49 1.85 -9.42
C ASP A 373 29.26 0.93 -9.56
N ASN A 374 28.08 1.42 -9.22
CA ASN A 374 26.83 0.67 -9.19
C ASN A 374 25.62 1.56 -9.57
N PRO A 375 25.42 1.83 -10.88
CA PRO A 375 24.32 2.66 -11.37
C PRO A 375 22.94 2.07 -11.06
N GLU A 376 22.80 0.74 -10.97
CA GLU A 376 21.53 0.09 -10.63
C GLU A 376 21.12 0.35 -9.18
N LEU A 377 22.07 0.29 -8.23
CA LEU A 377 21.81 0.66 -6.85
C LEU A 377 21.46 2.15 -6.74
N ALA A 378 22.18 3.02 -7.46
CA ALA A 378 21.90 4.45 -7.49
C ALA A 378 20.47 4.74 -8.01
N ASP A 379 20.01 4.03 -9.04
CA ASP A 379 18.64 4.18 -9.55
C ASP A 379 17.59 3.64 -8.57
N ARG A 380 17.87 2.54 -7.85
CA ARG A 380 16.99 2.06 -6.77
C ARG A 380 16.87 3.05 -5.62
N LEU A 381 17.97 3.68 -5.20
CA LEU A 381 17.99 4.69 -4.13
C LEU A 381 17.31 6.02 -4.53
N ILE A 382 17.24 6.33 -5.82
CA ILE A 382 16.40 7.43 -6.33
C ILE A 382 14.90 7.07 -6.28
N GLY A 383 14.57 5.78 -6.15
CA GLY A 383 13.22 5.30 -6.30
C GLY A 383 12.76 5.20 -7.75
N LYS A 384 13.70 5.07 -8.72
CA LYS A 384 13.32 4.69 -10.08
C LYS A 384 12.88 3.23 -10.10
N SER A 385 11.61 2.99 -9.83
CA SER A 385 10.97 1.77 -10.30
C SER A 385 10.86 1.81 -11.83
N VAL A 386 11.22 0.73 -12.51
CA VAL A 386 11.04 0.55 -13.95
C VAL A 386 9.53 0.47 -14.21
N THR A 387 8.83 1.60 -14.20
CA THR A 387 7.35 1.70 -14.26
C THR A 387 6.81 1.77 -15.69
N ALA A 388 7.67 1.67 -16.71
CA ALA A 388 7.20 1.56 -18.08
C ALA A 388 6.61 0.17 -18.31
N ALA A 389 5.48 0.11 -19.01
CA ALA A 389 4.95 -1.17 -19.46
C ALA A 389 5.97 -1.87 -20.35
N VAL A 390 6.17 -3.17 -20.14
CA VAL A 390 6.87 -4.01 -21.12
C VAL A 390 5.97 -4.08 -22.36
N PRO A 391 6.45 -3.73 -23.57
CA PRO A 391 5.64 -3.81 -24.79
C PRO A 391 5.07 -5.22 -24.98
N ARG A 392 3.77 -5.32 -25.25
CA ARG A 392 3.08 -6.59 -25.52
C ARG A 392 2.53 -6.64 -26.94
N SER A 393 2.48 -7.83 -27.52
CA SER A 393 1.86 -8.03 -28.84
C SER A 393 0.33 -7.87 -28.77
N LEU A 394 -0.29 -7.53 -29.90
CA LEU A 394 -1.75 -7.42 -29.97
C LEU A 394 -2.46 -8.73 -29.59
N ALA A 395 -1.92 -9.88 -30.02
CA ALA A 395 -2.47 -11.19 -29.68
C ALA A 395 -2.41 -11.47 -28.17
N GLN A 396 -1.34 -11.06 -27.48
CA GLN A 396 -1.25 -11.17 -26.02
C GLN A 396 -2.31 -10.30 -25.33
N LEU A 397 -2.52 -9.08 -25.81
CA LEU A 397 -3.49 -8.14 -25.23
C LEU A 397 -4.95 -8.54 -25.53
N GLN A 398 -5.22 -9.19 -26.66
CA GLN A 398 -6.55 -9.71 -27.00
C GLN A 398 -6.95 -10.92 -26.13
N ASN A 399 -5.99 -11.80 -25.82
CA ASN A 399 -6.22 -12.99 -24.98
C ASN A 399 -6.01 -12.73 -23.47
N ALA A 400 -5.58 -11.53 -23.10
CA ALA A 400 -5.39 -11.14 -21.71
C ALA A 400 -6.70 -11.25 -20.91
N PRO A 401 -6.68 -11.84 -19.69
CA PRO A 401 -7.85 -11.92 -18.84
C PRO A 401 -8.41 -10.54 -18.47
N ASP A 402 -9.73 -10.42 -18.47
CA ASP A 402 -10.41 -9.20 -18.07
C ASP A 402 -10.34 -9.01 -16.55
N ILE A 403 -10.04 -7.78 -16.10
CA ILE A 403 -10.19 -7.38 -14.69
C ILE A 403 -11.60 -6.81 -14.52
N GLY A 404 -11.94 -5.75 -15.26
CA GLY A 404 -13.22 -5.07 -15.17
C GLY A 404 -13.28 -3.79 -16.00
N ASN A 405 -14.49 -3.25 -16.16
CA ASN A 405 -14.71 -1.94 -16.79
C ASN A 405 -14.59 -0.82 -15.76
N LEU A 406 -13.77 0.19 -16.05
CA LEU A 406 -13.73 1.43 -15.29
C LEU A 406 -15.03 2.21 -15.51
N ARG A 407 -15.49 2.86 -14.45
CA ARG A 407 -16.66 3.72 -14.45
C ARG A 407 -16.36 5.03 -15.17
N VAL A 408 -16.91 5.17 -16.37
CA VAL A 408 -16.77 6.41 -17.15
C VAL A 408 -17.73 7.47 -16.58
N ARG A 409 -17.19 8.48 -15.89
CA ARG A 409 -17.97 9.61 -15.39
C ARG A 409 -18.20 10.63 -16.52
N GLY A 410 -19.40 10.60 -17.09
CA GLY A 410 -19.78 11.42 -18.25
C GLY A 410 -19.87 10.61 -19.54
N ALA A 411 -19.56 11.22 -20.69
CA ALA A 411 -19.67 10.56 -21.99
C ALA A 411 -18.44 10.84 -22.86
N VAL A 412 -17.88 9.77 -23.45
CA VAL A 412 -16.86 9.87 -24.50
C VAL A 412 -17.58 10.16 -25.83
N SER A 413 -17.85 11.44 -26.07
CA SER A 413 -18.67 11.88 -27.21
C SER A 413 -17.85 12.33 -28.42
N PHE A 414 -18.44 12.15 -29.59
CA PHE A 414 -17.90 12.53 -30.90
C PHE A 414 -18.85 13.50 -31.60
N ALA A 415 -18.33 14.32 -32.52
CA ALA A 415 -19.16 15.10 -33.41
C ALA A 415 -20.04 14.18 -34.28
N VAL A 416 -21.25 14.65 -34.64
CA VAL A 416 -22.24 13.87 -35.39
C VAL A 416 -21.64 13.36 -36.70
N GLY A 417 -21.80 12.07 -36.99
CA GLY A 417 -21.26 11.43 -38.20
C GLY A 417 -19.73 11.39 -38.28
N SER A 418 -19.01 11.76 -37.22
CA SER A 418 -17.55 11.93 -37.22
C SER A 418 -16.86 11.06 -36.16
N THR A 419 -15.54 10.97 -36.30
CA THR A 419 -14.59 10.40 -35.32
C THR A 419 -13.87 11.48 -34.52
N GLN A 420 -14.23 12.76 -34.72
CA GLN A 420 -13.68 13.89 -33.97
C GLN A 420 -14.28 13.97 -32.56
N LEU A 421 -13.43 13.92 -31.52
CA LEU A 421 -13.84 14.08 -30.13
C LEU A 421 -14.37 15.50 -29.84
N THR A 422 -15.50 15.58 -29.14
CA THR A 422 -16.03 16.87 -28.65
C THR A 422 -15.20 17.40 -27.49
N THR A 423 -15.40 18.67 -27.10
CA THR A 423 -14.76 19.24 -25.91
C THR A 423 -15.10 18.45 -24.64
N GLN A 424 -16.37 18.08 -24.47
CA GLN A 424 -16.81 17.24 -23.35
C GLN A 424 -16.15 15.85 -23.39
N GLY A 425 -16.09 15.20 -24.56
CA GLY A 425 -15.42 13.91 -24.71
C GLY A 425 -13.93 13.98 -24.34
N LYS A 426 -13.24 15.07 -24.73
CA LYS A 426 -11.85 15.32 -24.32
C LYS A 426 -11.70 15.51 -22.81
N GLN A 427 -12.64 16.19 -22.15
CA GLN A 427 -12.63 16.37 -20.69
C GLN A 427 -12.81 15.03 -19.96
N THR A 428 -13.79 14.22 -20.37
CA THR A 428 -13.99 12.87 -19.84
C THR A 428 -12.75 12.00 -20.04
N LEU A 429 -12.12 12.04 -21.21
CA LEU A 429 -10.88 11.29 -21.46
C LEU A 429 -9.67 11.80 -20.65
N ASN A 430 -9.62 13.09 -20.31
CA ASN A 430 -8.58 13.60 -19.43
C ASN A 430 -8.72 13.05 -18.00
N GLN A 431 -9.95 12.98 -17.50
CA GLN A 431 -10.24 12.39 -16.18
C GLN A 431 -9.91 10.90 -16.18
N LEU A 432 -10.36 10.17 -17.21
CA LEU A 432 -10.01 8.75 -17.37
C LEU A 432 -8.50 8.53 -17.47
N ALA A 433 -7.76 9.40 -18.16
CA ALA A 433 -6.31 9.28 -18.22
C ALA A 433 -5.66 9.43 -16.83
N GLN A 434 -6.18 10.30 -15.97
CA GLN A 434 -5.72 10.41 -14.59
C GLN A 434 -6.06 9.16 -13.77
N GLU A 435 -7.28 8.63 -13.90
CA GLU A 435 -7.69 7.42 -13.20
C GLU A 435 -6.91 6.17 -13.65
N ILE A 436 -6.68 6.00 -14.96
CA ILE A 436 -5.87 4.91 -15.51
C ILE A 436 -4.41 5.02 -15.04
N ALA A 437 -3.88 6.24 -14.93
CA ALA A 437 -2.50 6.47 -14.48
C ALA A 437 -2.25 5.98 -13.03
N GLU A 438 -3.29 5.82 -12.21
CA GLU A 438 -3.19 5.24 -10.87
C GLU A 438 -2.95 3.71 -10.91
N PHE A 439 -3.21 3.04 -12.04
CA PHE A 439 -2.96 1.61 -12.20
C PHE A 439 -1.54 1.33 -12.68
N ASN A 440 -0.96 0.21 -12.26
CA ASN A 440 0.38 -0.21 -12.66
C ASN A 440 0.41 -0.66 -14.12
N ALA A 441 1.15 0.07 -14.95
CA ALA A 441 1.32 -0.21 -16.37
C ALA A 441 2.01 -1.56 -16.67
N GLN A 442 2.70 -2.17 -15.70
CA GLN A 442 3.34 -3.48 -15.85
C GLN A 442 2.40 -4.66 -15.59
N THR A 443 1.36 -4.47 -14.78
CA THR A 443 0.41 -5.54 -14.43
C THR A 443 -0.95 -5.36 -15.10
N VAL A 444 -1.28 -4.13 -15.52
CA VAL A 444 -2.53 -3.75 -16.14
C VAL A 444 -2.32 -3.11 -17.51
N ALA A 445 -3.12 -3.51 -18.48
CA ALA A 445 -3.28 -2.82 -19.77
C ALA A 445 -4.73 -2.35 -19.97
N VAL A 446 -4.94 -1.48 -20.95
CA VAL A 446 -6.25 -0.88 -21.26
C VAL A 446 -6.76 -1.38 -22.60
N ARG A 447 -7.98 -1.92 -22.61
CA ARG A 447 -8.74 -2.23 -23.82
C ARG A 447 -9.87 -1.23 -23.97
N VAL A 448 -9.80 -0.41 -25.01
CA VAL A 448 -10.86 0.55 -25.37
C VAL A 448 -11.86 -0.14 -26.28
N ILE A 449 -13.12 -0.21 -25.87
CA ILE A 449 -14.16 -0.92 -26.63
C ILE A 449 -15.22 0.07 -27.10
N GLY A 450 -15.39 0.19 -28.42
CA GLY A 450 -16.40 1.05 -29.04
C GLY A 450 -17.67 0.30 -29.41
N HIS A 451 -18.82 0.88 -29.10
CA HIS A 451 -20.15 0.37 -29.49
C HIS A 451 -20.94 1.45 -30.25
N THR A 452 -21.82 1.02 -31.15
CA THR A 452 -22.68 1.89 -31.98
C THR A 452 -24.16 1.58 -31.76
N SER A 453 -25.05 2.37 -32.38
CA SER A 453 -26.48 2.10 -32.37
C SER A 453 -26.80 0.81 -33.12
N HIS A 454 -27.89 0.15 -32.74
CA HIS A 454 -28.41 -1.05 -33.42
C HIS A 454 -29.17 -0.72 -34.73
N SER A 455 -28.78 0.36 -35.42
CA SER A 455 -29.41 0.83 -36.65
C SER A 455 -28.36 0.95 -37.76
N GLY A 456 -28.77 0.72 -39.01
CA GLY A 456 -27.88 0.78 -40.17
C GLY A 456 -27.09 -0.51 -40.41
N ILE A 457 -26.08 -0.43 -41.29
CA ILE A 457 -25.35 -1.61 -41.80
C ILE A 457 -24.34 -2.10 -40.75
N ALA A 458 -24.35 -3.40 -40.46
CA ALA A 458 -23.47 -4.03 -39.46
C ALA A 458 -21.97 -3.77 -39.74
N ALA A 459 -21.52 -3.94 -40.98
CA ALA A 459 -20.13 -3.69 -41.38
C ALA A 459 -19.72 -2.22 -41.17
N THR A 460 -20.60 -1.27 -41.53
CA THR A 460 -20.36 0.16 -41.31
C THR A 460 -20.26 0.50 -39.83
N ASN A 461 -21.16 -0.04 -39.01
CA ASN A 461 -21.14 0.14 -37.57
C ASN A 461 -19.90 -0.47 -36.91
N GLN A 462 -19.49 -1.66 -37.37
CA GLN A 462 -18.25 -2.28 -36.95
C GLN A 462 -17.04 -1.38 -37.26
N ALA A 463 -16.94 -0.87 -38.50
CA ALA A 463 -15.85 0.03 -38.90
C ALA A 463 -15.83 1.33 -38.09
N ILE A 464 -16.98 1.99 -37.90
CA ILE A 464 -17.08 3.24 -37.13
C ILE A 464 -16.72 3.01 -35.67
N SER A 465 -17.22 1.93 -35.06
CA SER A 465 -16.91 1.60 -33.67
C SER A 465 -15.41 1.37 -33.45
N GLN A 466 -14.75 0.70 -34.40
CA GLN A 466 -13.31 0.44 -34.39
C GLN A 466 -12.51 1.74 -34.52
N GLN A 467 -12.90 2.62 -35.45
CA GLN A 467 -12.24 3.92 -35.64
C GLN A 467 -12.36 4.80 -34.40
N ARG A 468 -13.55 4.86 -33.79
CA ARG A 468 -13.77 5.62 -32.54
C ARG A 468 -12.93 5.08 -31.39
N ALA A 469 -12.87 3.76 -31.22
CA ALA A 469 -12.01 3.14 -30.22
C ALA A 469 -10.52 3.47 -30.45
N GLN A 470 -10.07 3.50 -31.72
CA GLN A 470 -8.69 3.89 -32.07
C GLN A 470 -8.40 5.35 -31.74
N VAL A 471 -9.33 6.27 -32.03
CA VAL A 471 -9.20 7.69 -31.66
C VAL A 471 -9.05 7.87 -30.15
N VAL A 472 -9.88 7.17 -29.36
CA VAL A 472 -9.80 7.22 -27.90
C VAL A 472 -8.47 6.64 -27.41
N ALA A 473 -8.04 5.49 -27.92
CA ALA A 473 -6.76 4.91 -27.56
C ALA A 473 -5.58 5.84 -27.91
N ALA A 474 -5.59 6.47 -29.08
CA ALA A 474 -4.58 7.46 -29.47
C ALA A 474 -4.59 8.68 -28.55
N TYR A 475 -5.77 9.19 -28.20
CA TYR A 475 -5.92 10.30 -27.27
C TYR A 475 -5.33 9.98 -25.90
N LEU A 476 -5.63 8.80 -25.36
CA LEU A 476 -5.12 8.30 -24.08
C LEU A 476 -3.59 8.17 -24.08
N ARG A 477 -3.00 7.61 -25.16
CA ARG A 477 -1.53 7.58 -25.33
C ARG A 477 -0.92 8.98 -25.36
N ASN A 478 -1.54 9.91 -26.08
CA ASN A 478 -1.06 11.29 -26.19
C ASN A 478 -1.17 12.06 -24.86
N ARG A 479 -1.93 11.57 -23.88
CA ARG A 479 -1.97 12.09 -22.50
C ARG A 479 -0.83 11.55 -21.62
N GLY A 480 0.09 10.77 -22.18
CA GLY A 480 1.27 10.28 -21.47
C GLY A 480 1.06 8.99 -20.70
N LEU A 481 -0.05 8.28 -20.94
CA LEU A 481 -0.27 6.96 -20.35
C LEU A 481 0.80 5.98 -20.84
N LYS A 482 1.45 5.33 -19.87
CA LYS A 482 2.54 4.36 -20.10
C LYS A 482 2.03 2.93 -20.32
N HIS A 483 0.72 2.70 -20.16
CA HIS A 483 0.08 1.40 -20.29
C HIS A 483 0.11 0.91 -21.73
N ASN A 484 0.12 -0.41 -21.90
CA ASN A 484 -0.28 -0.99 -23.18
C ASN A 484 -1.77 -0.65 -23.40
N ILE A 485 -2.11 -0.15 -24.59
CA ILE A 485 -3.49 0.22 -24.94
C ILE A 485 -3.87 -0.50 -26.23
N THR A 486 -5.04 -1.14 -26.26
CA THR A 486 -5.66 -1.70 -27.48
C THR A 486 -7.02 -1.07 -27.73
N ALA A 487 -7.50 -1.18 -28.97
CA ALA A 487 -8.77 -0.64 -29.41
C ALA A 487 -9.57 -1.70 -30.17
N GLU A 488 -10.82 -1.92 -29.77
CA GLU A 488 -11.71 -2.90 -30.37
C GLU A 488 -13.08 -2.27 -30.68
N GLY A 489 -13.52 -2.37 -31.93
CA GLY A 489 -14.91 -2.10 -32.30
C GLY A 489 -15.76 -3.34 -32.08
N LYS A 490 -16.99 -3.17 -31.55
CA LYS A 490 -18.00 -4.23 -31.47
C LYS A 490 -19.26 -3.92 -32.27
N GLY A 491 -19.30 -2.78 -32.96
CA GLY A 491 -20.52 -2.28 -33.61
C GLY A 491 -21.69 -2.32 -32.62
N PHE A 492 -22.79 -2.95 -33.02
CA PHE A 492 -23.96 -3.19 -32.18
C PHE A 492 -24.11 -4.66 -31.72
N SER A 493 -23.06 -5.48 -31.85
CA SER A 493 -23.12 -6.93 -31.58
C SER A 493 -23.22 -7.30 -30.09
N GLN A 494 -22.94 -6.35 -29.19
CA GLN A 494 -22.93 -6.56 -27.73
C GLN A 494 -23.75 -5.46 -27.03
N PRO A 495 -25.10 -5.53 -27.12
CA PRO A 495 -25.97 -4.66 -26.34
C PRO A 495 -25.84 -4.97 -24.84
N LEU A 496 -26.15 -4.00 -23.99
CA LEU A 496 -26.16 -4.20 -22.54
C LEU A 496 -27.28 -5.18 -22.14
N PRO A 497 -27.04 -6.17 -21.26
CA PRO A 497 -27.97 -7.28 -21.01
C PRO A 497 -29.39 -6.91 -20.58
N SER A 498 -29.58 -5.75 -19.96
CA SER A 498 -30.88 -5.29 -19.44
C SER A 498 -31.52 -4.18 -20.26
N LEU A 499 -30.96 -3.86 -21.43
CA LEU A 499 -31.43 -2.78 -22.30
C LEU A 499 -31.90 -3.32 -23.65
N ALA A 500 -32.90 -2.66 -24.24
CA ALA A 500 -33.30 -2.94 -25.61
C ALA A 500 -32.13 -2.63 -26.58
N PRO A 501 -31.95 -3.36 -27.69
CA PRO A 501 -30.83 -3.14 -28.61
C PRO A 501 -30.72 -1.71 -29.13
N ASN A 502 -31.84 -1.02 -29.33
CA ASN A 502 -31.92 0.37 -29.80
C ASN A 502 -31.74 1.43 -28.70
N ASP A 503 -31.58 1.04 -27.43
CA ASP A 503 -31.37 2.00 -26.34
C ASP A 503 -30.10 2.84 -26.60
N PRO A 504 -30.17 4.19 -26.49
CA PRO A 504 -29.04 5.06 -26.77
C PRO A 504 -27.82 4.79 -25.88
N ARG A 505 -28.00 4.20 -24.69
CA ARG A 505 -26.88 3.81 -23.80
C ARG A 505 -26.03 2.68 -24.38
N ASN A 506 -26.51 1.96 -25.39
CA ASN A 506 -25.68 1.01 -26.13
C ASN A 506 -24.59 1.71 -26.96
N GLN A 507 -24.77 2.99 -27.30
CA GLN A 507 -23.73 3.83 -27.92
C GLN A 507 -22.76 4.32 -26.84
N ARG A 508 -21.75 3.51 -26.56
CA ARG A 508 -20.81 3.76 -25.47
C ARG A 508 -19.38 3.45 -25.87
N THR A 509 -18.46 3.97 -25.07
CA THR A 509 -17.07 3.56 -25.07
C THR A 509 -16.79 2.95 -23.71
N GLU A 510 -16.40 1.67 -23.67
CA GLU A 510 -15.96 1.02 -22.44
C GLU A 510 -14.45 1.16 -22.31
N ILE A 511 -13.98 1.43 -21.10
CA ILE A 511 -12.56 1.39 -20.73
C ILE A 511 -12.36 0.16 -19.87
N ARG A 512 -11.85 -0.91 -20.47
CA ARG A 512 -11.65 -2.18 -19.77
C ARG A 512 -10.20 -2.34 -19.35
N LEU A 513 -9.99 -2.67 -18.09
CA LEU A 513 -8.68 -3.09 -17.59
C LEU A 513 -8.51 -4.59 -17.78
N ILE A 514 -7.33 -4.98 -18.26
CA ILE A 514 -6.95 -6.38 -18.54
C ILE A 514 -5.62 -6.70 -17.86
N ARG A 515 -5.49 -7.94 -17.40
CA ARG A 515 -4.31 -8.47 -16.71
C ARG A 515 -3.21 -8.78 -17.71
N VAL A 516 -1.99 -8.30 -17.47
CA VAL A 516 -0.85 -8.60 -18.35
C VAL A 516 0.33 -9.27 -17.65
N ASN A 517 0.41 -9.35 -16.32
CA ASN A 517 1.52 -10.04 -15.66
C ASN A 517 1.27 -11.50 -15.33
#